data_AF-A0A382KY96-F1
#
_entry.id   AF-A0A382KY96-F1
#
_cell.length_a   1.000
_cell.length_b   1.000
_cell.length_c   1.000
_cell.angle_alpha   90.00
_cell.angle_beta   90.00
_cell.angle_gamma   90.00
#
_symmetry.space_group_name_H-M   'P 1'
#
loop_
_entity.id
_entity.type
_entity.pdbx_description
1 polymer ?
#
loop_
_entity_poly.entity_id
_entity_poly.type
_entity_poly.pdbx_seq_one_letter_code
_entity_poly.pdbx_strand_id
1 'polypeptide(L)'
;RVAVAGLSGGGWQTIFFSSLDPRVKLANPVAGYSSFKTRARHFSDLGDSEQTPNDLATIADYTHLTALLSDRTLLLTKNEKDNCCFAAPHSLPPLMEAAKPKFALLGREKFLRSHVNHDPGTHNFEKDNRQQLYRMLGDVFYPKNSDYDWKEIPSGDEVKTYDELIVPLPDDNLNFNKIALRLAKVLPRDPFPNRRTTPEGFRRLASNLLKETTHFTDYKTKADIIAEEKLDEVKVIHRLFSFGKEWSSPATEFVPAKPKGSVLLVGDAGRTKLAKEVERALAEGKRVLAIDPFYFGESKIRTHDFLFAILVAAVGERPLGIQASQVAATASWLREKAGPAVEIRSYGPRSSLFALIATVLEKKAIGSLEAHDSLKSLKEILSNNWGANKFPELLCFGLLEHFDIPLLKSL
;
A
#
# COMPACT_ATOMS: atom_id res chain seq x y z
N ARG A 1 -28.38 11.44 -21.04
CA ARG A 1 -27.37 12.49 -20.77
C ARG A 1 -26.92 12.28 -19.34
N VAL A 2 -25.78 11.62 -19.12
CA VAL A 2 -25.30 11.30 -17.78
C VAL A 2 -23.98 12.02 -17.59
N ALA A 3 -23.91 12.87 -16.57
CA ALA A 3 -22.69 13.56 -16.16
C ALA A 3 -22.34 13.17 -14.73
N VAL A 4 -21.05 13.05 -14.44
CA VAL A 4 -20.54 12.79 -13.10
C VAL A 4 -19.48 13.84 -12.78
N ALA A 5 -19.59 14.46 -11.61
CA ALA A 5 -18.65 15.45 -11.13
C ALA A 5 -18.52 15.35 -9.62
N GLY A 6 -17.35 15.68 -9.09
CA GLY A 6 -17.08 15.63 -7.66
C GLY A 6 -15.72 16.20 -7.32
N LEU A 7 -15.60 16.67 -6.08
CA LEU A 7 -14.38 17.23 -5.50
C LEU A 7 -13.61 16.18 -4.70
N SER A 8 -12.29 16.20 -4.74
CA SER A 8 -11.42 15.40 -3.85
C SER A 8 -11.69 13.90 -4.01
N GLY A 9 -12.04 13.19 -2.94
CA GLY A 9 -12.55 11.81 -3.01
C GLY A 9 -13.68 11.64 -4.05
N GLY A 10 -14.59 12.60 -4.17
CA GLY A 10 -15.61 12.61 -5.23
C GLY A 10 -15.03 12.81 -6.64
N GLY A 11 -13.90 13.52 -6.77
CA GLY A 11 -13.17 13.67 -8.02
C GLY A 11 -12.42 12.40 -8.42
N TRP A 12 -11.84 11.69 -7.45
CA TRP A 12 -11.31 10.35 -7.63
C TRP A 12 -12.40 9.37 -8.09
N GLN A 13 -13.54 9.33 -7.37
CA GLN A 13 -14.68 8.50 -7.74
C GLN A 13 -15.20 8.84 -9.13
N THR A 14 -15.24 10.14 -9.48
CA THR A 14 -15.66 10.59 -10.82
C THR A 14 -14.81 9.96 -11.90
N ILE A 15 -13.48 9.99 -11.80
CA ILE A 15 -12.63 9.37 -12.83
C ILE A 15 -12.73 7.85 -12.81
N PHE A 16 -12.77 7.24 -11.62
CA PHE A 16 -12.83 5.80 -11.48
C PHE A 16 -14.10 5.24 -12.15
N PHE A 17 -15.28 5.76 -11.78
CA PHE A 17 -16.55 5.33 -12.38
C PHE A 17 -16.64 5.68 -13.86
N SER A 18 -16.29 6.91 -14.25
CA SER A 18 -16.48 7.35 -15.66
C SER A 18 -15.56 6.64 -16.65
N SER A 19 -14.39 6.18 -16.18
CA SER A 19 -13.46 5.40 -17.02
C SER A 19 -13.97 3.99 -17.32
N LEU A 20 -14.78 3.41 -16.42
CA LEU A 20 -15.25 2.03 -16.49
C LEU A 20 -16.71 1.91 -16.95
N ASP A 21 -17.56 2.91 -16.67
CA ASP A 21 -18.98 2.89 -17.04
C ASP A 21 -19.24 3.72 -18.31
N PRO A 22 -19.52 3.07 -19.46
CA PRO A 22 -19.72 3.77 -20.73
C PRO A 22 -21.03 4.57 -20.80
N ARG A 23 -21.91 4.45 -19.80
CA ARG A 23 -23.16 5.24 -19.72
C ARG A 23 -22.86 6.69 -19.39
N VAL A 24 -21.78 6.98 -18.67
CA VAL A 24 -21.33 8.36 -18.40
C VAL A 24 -20.92 9.01 -19.72
N LYS A 25 -21.45 10.20 -20.02
CA LYS A 25 -21.16 10.93 -21.27
C LYS A 25 -20.31 12.19 -21.06
N LEU A 26 -20.25 12.67 -19.81
CA LEU A 26 -19.41 13.80 -19.39
C LEU A 26 -18.87 13.52 -17.99
N ALA A 27 -17.57 13.68 -17.81
CA ALA A 27 -16.92 13.61 -16.50
C ALA A 27 -16.27 14.94 -16.15
N ASN A 28 -16.42 15.40 -14.91
CA ASN A 28 -15.67 16.51 -14.35
C ASN A 28 -15.09 16.15 -12.99
N PRO A 29 -13.97 15.40 -12.96
CA PRO A 29 -13.26 15.19 -11.72
C PRO A 29 -12.55 16.49 -11.30
N VAL A 30 -12.82 16.94 -10.08
CA VAL A 30 -12.28 18.18 -9.51
C VAL A 30 -11.28 17.84 -8.41
N ALA A 31 -10.01 18.25 -8.57
CA ALA A 31 -8.95 18.10 -7.57
C ALA A 31 -8.94 16.73 -6.83
N GLY A 32 -9.10 15.65 -7.57
CA GLY A 32 -9.38 14.33 -6.96
C GLY A 32 -8.32 13.26 -7.14
N TYR A 33 -7.40 13.41 -8.10
CA TYR A 33 -6.42 12.36 -8.38
C TYR A 33 -5.20 12.86 -9.17
N SER A 34 -4.10 12.14 -9.10
CA SER A 34 -2.92 12.30 -9.95
C SER A 34 -2.30 10.94 -10.29
N SER A 35 -1.40 10.92 -11.28
CA SER A 35 -0.68 9.70 -11.69
C SER A 35 0.10 9.09 -10.54
N PHE A 36 0.21 7.75 -10.49
CA PHE A 36 1.09 7.09 -9.52
C PHE A 36 2.55 7.56 -9.64
N LYS A 37 3.01 7.89 -10.85
CA LYS A 37 4.35 8.51 -11.06
C LYS A 37 4.46 9.89 -10.43
N THR A 38 3.38 10.69 -10.47
CA THR A 38 3.33 11.99 -9.79
C THR A 38 3.38 11.78 -8.27
N ARG A 39 2.59 10.84 -7.73
CA ARG A 39 2.54 10.52 -6.29
C ARG A 39 3.90 10.09 -5.73
N ALA A 40 4.68 9.36 -6.52
CA ALA A 40 6.04 8.96 -6.14
C ALA A 40 7.04 10.14 -5.99
N ARG A 41 6.68 11.34 -6.50
CA ARG A 41 7.53 12.55 -6.43
C ARG A 41 6.91 13.68 -5.61
N HIS A 42 5.59 13.67 -5.43
CA HIS A 42 4.82 14.67 -4.71
C HIS A 42 4.06 14.01 -3.56
N PHE A 43 4.68 13.96 -2.39
CA PHE A 43 4.14 13.19 -1.25
C PHE A 43 2.83 13.74 -0.67
N SER A 44 2.44 14.97 -1.05
CA SER A 44 1.09 15.49 -0.80
C SER A 44 -0.02 14.66 -1.49
N ASP A 45 0.33 13.92 -2.54
CA ASP A 45 -0.64 13.25 -3.40
C ASP A 45 -0.73 11.71 -3.17
N LEU A 46 -0.02 11.16 -2.17
CA LEU A 46 0.10 9.69 -1.99
C LEU A 46 -1.24 8.95 -2.08
N GLY A 47 -2.29 9.54 -1.50
CA GLY A 47 -3.66 9.02 -1.49
C GLY A 47 -3.83 7.84 -0.54
N ASP A 48 -5.04 7.70 -0.01
CA ASP A 48 -5.40 6.65 0.95
C ASP A 48 -5.75 5.32 0.28
N SER A 49 -6.23 4.35 1.07
CA SER A 49 -6.63 3.03 0.60
C SER A 49 -7.76 3.04 -0.42
N GLU A 50 -8.60 4.09 -0.47
CA GLU A 50 -9.64 4.19 -1.50
C GLU A 50 -8.99 4.45 -2.87
N GLN A 51 -7.97 5.31 -2.88
CA GLN A 51 -7.31 5.75 -4.10
C GLN A 51 -6.12 4.88 -4.53
N THR A 52 -5.70 3.95 -3.68
CA THR A 52 -4.54 3.08 -3.92
C THR A 52 -4.88 1.60 -3.69
N PRO A 53 -5.87 1.02 -4.42
CA PRO A 53 -6.16 -0.40 -4.34
C PRO A 53 -4.93 -1.24 -4.66
N ASN A 54 -4.79 -2.39 -4.00
CA ASN A 54 -3.73 -3.37 -4.29
C ASN A 54 -3.71 -3.70 -5.79
N ASP A 55 -2.51 -3.80 -6.34
CA ASP A 55 -2.24 -4.16 -7.74
C ASP A 55 -2.80 -3.20 -8.81
N LEU A 56 -3.51 -2.11 -8.45
CA LEU A 56 -4.11 -1.20 -9.46
C LEU A 56 -3.05 -0.69 -10.45
N ALA A 57 -1.89 -0.25 -9.95
CA ALA A 57 -0.82 0.32 -10.76
C ALA A 57 -0.02 -0.73 -11.56
N THR A 58 -0.31 -2.02 -11.40
CA THR A 58 0.18 -3.08 -12.31
C THR A 58 -0.62 -3.15 -13.61
N ILE A 59 -1.89 -2.70 -13.55
CA ILE A 59 -2.83 -2.77 -14.68
C ILE A 59 -3.03 -1.38 -15.30
N ALA A 60 -3.21 -0.35 -14.47
CA ALA A 60 -3.53 0.99 -14.92
C ALA A 60 -2.98 2.09 -14.01
N ASP A 61 -2.61 3.20 -14.62
CA ASP A 61 -2.40 4.48 -13.95
C ASP A 61 -3.65 5.35 -14.15
N TYR A 62 -3.88 6.32 -13.28
CA TYR A 62 -4.92 7.33 -13.48
C TYR A 62 -4.78 8.12 -14.77
N THR A 63 -3.58 8.21 -15.35
CA THR A 63 -3.40 8.73 -16.73
C THR A 63 -4.10 7.85 -17.77
N HIS A 64 -4.07 6.52 -17.62
CA HIS A 64 -4.79 5.60 -18.47
C HIS A 64 -6.31 5.76 -18.29
N LEU A 65 -6.79 5.83 -17.06
CA LEU A 65 -8.22 6.06 -16.78
C LEU A 65 -8.73 7.38 -17.37
N THR A 66 -7.90 8.43 -17.34
CA THR A 66 -8.18 9.72 -17.98
C THR A 66 -8.28 9.58 -19.50
N ALA A 67 -7.35 8.85 -20.11
CA ALA A 67 -7.30 8.63 -21.55
C ALA A 67 -8.47 7.76 -22.07
N LEU A 68 -9.02 6.85 -21.24
CA LEU A 68 -10.17 6.02 -21.58
C LEU A 68 -11.46 6.82 -21.84
N LEU A 69 -11.50 8.12 -21.50
CA LEU A 69 -12.64 9.00 -21.81
C LEU A 69 -12.59 9.61 -23.22
N SER A 70 -11.66 9.20 -24.08
CA SER A 70 -11.42 9.84 -25.38
C SER A 70 -12.61 9.83 -26.34
N ASP A 71 -13.50 8.83 -26.24
CA ASP A 71 -14.74 8.72 -26.99
C ASP A 71 -15.92 9.47 -26.33
N ARG A 72 -15.70 10.05 -25.14
CA ARG A 72 -16.67 10.76 -24.31
C ARG A 72 -16.30 12.25 -24.20
N THR A 73 -16.66 12.87 -23.07
CA THR A 73 -16.36 14.27 -22.74
C THR A 73 -15.68 14.33 -21.38
N LEU A 74 -14.59 15.07 -21.26
CA LEU A 74 -13.84 15.25 -20.03
C LEU A 74 -13.49 16.72 -19.81
N LEU A 75 -13.84 17.24 -18.63
CA LEU A 75 -13.32 18.47 -18.06
C LEU A 75 -12.43 18.14 -16.85
N LEU A 76 -11.13 18.35 -16.95
CA LEU A 76 -10.22 18.23 -15.79
C LEU A 76 -10.17 19.56 -15.04
N THR A 77 -10.71 19.60 -13.83
CA THR A 77 -10.64 20.79 -12.98
C THR A 77 -9.64 20.60 -11.86
N LYS A 78 -8.75 21.57 -11.69
CA LYS A 78 -7.71 21.58 -10.66
C LYS A 78 -7.61 22.97 -10.01
N ASN A 79 -7.03 23.02 -8.82
CA ASN A 79 -6.82 24.27 -8.09
C ASN A 79 -5.31 24.56 -8.02
N GLU A 80 -4.92 25.81 -8.28
CA GLU A 80 -3.51 26.20 -8.40
C GLU A 80 -2.71 25.99 -7.11
N LYS A 81 -3.30 26.39 -5.97
CA LYS A 81 -2.70 26.42 -4.64
C LYS A 81 -3.37 25.40 -3.71
N ASP A 82 -3.74 24.24 -4.25
CA ASP A 82 -4.36 23.18 -3.46
C ASP A 82 -3.42 22.75 -2.33
N ASN A 83 -3.79 23.08 -1.09
CA ASN A 83 -3.01 22.81 0.10
C ASN A 83 -3.35 21.45 0.73
N CYS A 84 -4.35 20.74 0.20
CA CYS A 84 -4.67 19.38 0.59
C CYS A 84 -3.87 18.38 -0.24
N CYS A 85 -4.09 18.36 -1.56
CA CYS A 85 -3.46 17.44 -2.51
C CYS A 85 -3.80 17.82 -3.97
N PHE A 86 -3.06 17.27 -4.94
CA PHE A 86 -3.38 17.38 -6.37
C PHE A 86 -3.41 18.80 -6.92
N ALA A 87 -2.52 19.68 -6.45
CA ALA A 87 -2.39 21.02 -7.02
C ALA A 87 -2.15 20.96 -8.55
N ALA A 88 -2.70 21.94 -9.26
CA ALA A 88 -2.66 21.96 -10.72
C ALA A 88 -1.25 21.85 -11.31
N PRO A 89 -0.20 22.53 -10.79
CA PRO A 89 1.12 22.54 -11.41
C PRO A 89 1.75 21.15 -11.61
N HIS A 90 1.56 20.21 -10.66
CA HIS A 90 2.13 18.87 -10.75
C HIS A 90 1.13 17.79 -11.17
N SER A 91 -0.16 17.97 -10.88
CA SER A 91 -1.15 16.92 -11.12
C SER A 91 -1.84 16.97 -12.49
N LEU A 92 -2.02 18.16 -13.08
CA LEU A 92 -2.72 18.32 -14.35
C LEU A 92 -1.89 17.92 -15.59
N PRO A 93 -0.62 18.34 -15.72
CA PRO A 93 0.12 18.14 -16.97
C PRO A 93 0.23 16.68 -17.42
N PRO A 94 0.58 15.72 -16.53
CA PRO A 94 0.67 14.30 -16.93
C PRO A 94 -0.67 13.72 -17.41
N LEU A 95 -1.78 14.16 -16.83
CA LEU A 95 -3.13 13.72 -17.22
C LEU A 95 -3.48 14.24 -18.63
N MET A 96 -3.20 15.52 -18.89
CA MET A 96 -3.42 16.12 -20.21
C MET A 96 -2.52 15.52 -21.28
N GLU A 97 -1.25 15.26 -20.95
CA GLU A 97 -0.28 14.63 -21.85
C GLU A 97 -0.75 13.24 -22.29
N ALA A 98 -1.27 12.44 -21.35
CA ALA A 98 -1.79 11.12 -21.66
C ALA A 98 -3.10 11.15 -22.47
N ALA A 99 -4.01 12.09 -22.18
CA ALA A 99 -5.34 12.14 -22.78
C ALA A 99 -5.35 12.79 -24.19
N LYS A 100 -4.63 13.90 -24.39
CA LYS A 100 -4.66 14.70 -25.63
C LYS A 100 -4.49 13.85 -26.91
N PRO A 101 -3.48 12.98 -27.03
CA PRO A 101 -3.29 12.18 -28.25
C PRO A 101 -4.46 11.22 -28.53
N LYS A 102 -5.14 10.73 -27.49
CA LYS A 102 -6.25 9.78 -27.64
C LYS A 102 -7.53 10.46 -28.10
N PHE A 103 -7.81 11.68 -27.61
CA PHE A 103 -8.91 12.49 -28.14
C PHE A 103 -8.64 12.94 -29.57
N ALA A 104 -7.39 13.31 -29.90
CA ALA A 104 -7.02 13.71 -31.26
C ALA A 104 -7.16 12.58 -32.28
N LEU A 105 -6.80 11.36 -31.91
CA LEU A 105 -6.99 10.17 -32.76
C LEU A 105 -8.46 9.98 -33.20
N LEU A 106 -9.41 10.46 -32.41
CA LEU A 106 -10.85 10.34 -32.68
C LEU A 106 -11.46 11.62 -33.28
N GLY A 107 -10.67 12.67 -33.51
CA GLY A 107 -11.17 13.99 -33.93
C GLY A 107 -12.09 14.64 -32.88
N ARG A 108 -11.83 14.39 -31.59
CA ARG A 108 -12.68 14.78 -30.45
C ARG A 108 -11.99 15.75 -29.50
N GLU A 109 -10.94 16.45 -29.94
CA GLU A 109 -10.11 17.35 -29.13
C GLU A 109 -10.95 18.38 -28.35
N LYS A 110 -12.01 18.92 -28.98
CA LYS A 110 -12.92 19.90 -28.35
C LYS A 110 -13.68 19.38 -27.12
N PHE A 111 -13.74 18.06 -26.93
CA PHE A 111 -14.40 17.39 -25.80
C PHE A 111 -13.44 17.05 -24.66
N LEU A 112 -12.14 17.35 -24.80
CA LEU A 112 -11.17 17.36 -23.70
C LEU A 112 -10.85 18.81 -23.32
N ARG A 113 -11.20 19.20 -22.11
CA ARG A 113 -10.93 20.53 -21.57
C ARG A 113 -10.28 20.44 -20.19
N SER A 114 -9.58 21.50 -19.81
CA SER A 114 -9.07 21.66 -18.45
C SER A 114 -9.35 23.06 -17.94
N HIS A 115 -9.52 23.19 -16.62
CA HIS A 115 -9.62 24.45 -15.91
C HIS A 115 -8.73 24.43 -14.68
N VAL A 116 -8.06 25.56 -14.42
CA VAL A 116 -7.30 25.81 -13.21
C VAL A 116 -7.94 26.98 -12.48
N ASN A 117 -8.44 26.74 -11.27
CA ASN A 117 -8.92 27.80 -10.38
C ASN A 117 -7.71 28.46 -9.71
N HIS A 118 -7.59 29.78 -9.87
CA HIS A 118 -6.49 30.58 -9.32
C HIS A 118 -6.91 31.41 -8.09
N ASP A 119 -8.18 31.77 -7.99
CA ASP A 119 -8.75 32.56 -6.91
C ASP A 119 -10.02 31.87 -6.38
N PRO A 120 -10.05 31.40 -5.12
CA PRO A 120 -8.92 31.42 -4.16
C PRO A 120 -7.80 30.43 -4.54
N GLY A 121 -8.05 29.50 -5.46
CA GLY A 121 -7.10 28.47 -5.88
C GLY A 121 -6.82 27.41 -4.82
N THR A 122 -7.58 27.39 -3.72
CA THR A 122 -7.50 26.41 -2.62
C THR A 122 -8.25 25.13 -2.96
N HIS A 123 -8.25 24.12 -2.09
CA HIS A 123 -8.98 22.86 -2.30
C HIS A 123 -10.51 23.05 -2.31
N ASN A 124 -11.10 23.32 -3.49
CA ASN A 124 -12.50 23.75 -3.58
C ASN A 124 -13.23 23.27 -4.84
N PHE A 125 -14.56 23.37 -4.79
CA PHE A 125 -15.48 23.31 -5.93
C PHE A 125 -16.46 24.49 -5.86
N GLU A 126 -15.90 25.68 -5.73
CA GLU A 126 -16.62 26.95 -5.62
C GLU A 126 -17.15 27.43 -6.98
N LYS A 127 -17.77 28.61 -6.99
CA LYS A 127 -18.51 29.17 -8.11
C LYS A 127 -17.74 29.13 -9.44
N ASP A 128 -16.47 29.51 -9.45
CA ASP A 128 -15.65 29.48 -10.67
C ASP A 128 -15.59 28.07 -11.26
N ASN A 129 -15.17 27.10 -10.44
CA ASN A 129 -15.12 25.68 -10.81
C ASN A 129 -16.50 25.14 -11.25
N ARG A 130 -17.57 25.45 -10.52
CA ARG A 130 -18.95 25.00 -10.86
C ARG A 130 -19.44 25.58 -12.19
N GLN A 131 -19.17 26.85 -12.45
CA GLN A 131 -19.55 27.48 -13.70
C GLN A 131 -18.80 26.89 -14.91
N GLN A 132 -17.57 26.39 -14.75
CA GLN A 132 -16.92 25.64 -15.83
C GLN A 132 -17.65 24.32 -16.14
N LEU A 133 -18.14 23.61 -15.12
CA LEU A 133 -18.99 22.44 -15.31
C LEU A 133 -20.29 22.83 -16.03
N TYR A 134 -20.98 23.88 -15.59
CA TYR A 134 -22.23 24.35 -16.20
C TYR A 134 -22.03 24.70 -17.68
N ARG A 135 -20.93 25.41 -17.99
CA ARG A 135 -20.56 25.72 -19.37
C ARG A 135 -20.34 24.45 -20.21
N MET A 136 -19.64 23.45 -19.66
CA MET A 136 -19.42 22.18 -20.35
C MET A 136 -20.73 21.41 -20.57
N LEU A 137 -21.66 21.44 -19.62
CA LEU A 137 -22.99 20.85 -19.74
C LEU A 137 -23.80 21.52 -20.86
N GLY A 138 -23.76 22.85 -20.94
CA GLY A 138 -24.36 23.61 -22.04
C GLY A 138 -23.86 23.17 -23.40
N ASP A 139 -22.54 23.19 -23.57
CA ASP A 139 -21.88 22.87 -24.85
C ASP A 139 -22.15 21.42 -25.32
N VAL A 140 -22.27 20.46 -24.39
CA VAL A 140 -22.38 19.03 -24.74
C VAL A 140 -23.81 18.53 -24.73
N PHE A 141 -24.63 18.93 -23.75
CA PHE A 141 -26.00 18.44 -23.61
C PHE A 141 -27.03 19.38 -24.21
N TYR A 142 -26.71 20.66 -24.40
CA TYR A 142 -27.63 21.66 -24.95
C TYR A 142 -27.03 22.46 -26.13
N PRO A 143 -26.34 21.84 -27.10
CA PRO A 143 -25.60 22.56 -28.16
C PRO A 143 -26.47 23.38 -29.12
N LYS A 144 -27.79 23.20 -29.08
CA LYS A 144 -28.77 23.92 -29.91
C LYS A 144 -29.56 24.97 -29.13
N ASN A 145 -29.28 25.13 -27.83
CA ASN A 145 -29.94 26.13 -27.00
C ASN A 145 -29.08 27.40 -26.97
N SER A 146 -29.45 28.39 -27.79
CA SER A 146 -28.77 29.70 -27.83
C SER A 146 -28.87 30.47 -26.52
N ASP A 147 -29.87 30.17 -25.72
CA ASP A 147 -30.24 30.91 -24.51
C ASP A 147 -29.74 30.20 -23.24
N TYR A 148 -28.86 29.19 -23.39
CA TYR A 148 -28.26 28.50 -22.25
C TYR A 148 -27.31 29.45 -21.48
N ASP A 149 -27.72 29.89 -20.29
CA ASP A 149 -26.86 30.62 -19.38
C ASP A 149 -26.13 29.64 -18.43
N TRP A 150 -24.80 29.66 -18.48
CA TRP A 150 -23.94 28.83 -17.64
C TRP A 150 -23.58 29.50 -16.31
N LYS A 151 -23.99 30.75 -16.10
CA LYS A 151 -23.76 31.45 -14.84
C LYS A 151 -24.57 30.80 -13.73
N GLU A 152 -23.97 30.72 -12.56
CA GLU A 152 -24.65 30.19 -11.38
C GLU A 152 -25.80 31.12 -10.97
N ILE A 153 -26.99 30.52 -10.81
CA ILE A 153 -28.17 31.20 -10.29
C ILE A 153 -28.08 31.38 -8.77
N PRO A 154 -28.74 32.39 -8.19
CA PRO A 154 -28.89 32.49 -6.73
C PRO A 154 -29.67 31.28 -6.20
N SER A 155 -29.07 30.51 -5.30
CA SER A 155 -29.67 29.32 -4.68
C SER A 155 -29.41 29.21 -3.17
N GLY A 156 -28.87 30.28 -2.56
CA GLY A 156 -28.52 30.30 -1.13
C GLY A 156 -29.71 29.98 -0.23
N ASP A 157 -30.89 30.48 -0.59
CA ASP A 157 -32.14 30.26 0.16
C ASP A 157 -32.73 28.84 -0.04
N GLU A 158 -32.18 28.04 -0.96
CA GLU A 158 -32.57 26.65 -1.22
C GLU A 158 -31.67 25.62 -0.49
N VAL A 159 -30.62 26.08 0.20
CA VAL A 159 -29.69 25.20 0.93
C VAL A 159 -30.39 24.61 2.14
N LYS A 160 -30.65 23.30 2.07
CA LYS A 160 -31.25 22.54 3.16
C LYS A 160 -30.27 22.32 4.31
N THR A 161 -30.81 22.25 5.52
CA THR A 161 -30.09 21.90 6.73
C THR A 161 -29.72 20.41 6.75
N TYR A 162 -28.83 20.02 7.66
CA TYR A 162 -28.45 18.62 7.87
C TYR A 162 -29.67 17.74 8.18
N ASP A 163 -30.57 18.18 9.06
CA ASP A 163 -31.75 17.42 9.49
C ASP A 163 -32.77 17.22 8.36
N GLU A 164 -32.81 18.13 7.38
CA GLU A 164 -33.65 17.98 6.19
C GLU A 164 -33.07 17.03 5.14
N LEU A 165 -31.77 16.73 5.22
CA LEU A 165 -31.04 15.89 4.27
C LEU A 165 -30.71 14.51 4.83
N ILE A 166 -30.74 14.34 6.16
CA ILE A 166 -30.35 13.08 6.78
C ILE A 166 -31.35 11.97 6.41
N VAL A 167 -30.82 10.90 5.81
CA VAL A 167 -31.57 9.66 5.58
C VAL A 167 -31.07 8.66 6.63
N PRO A 168 -31.93 8.21 7.56
CA PRO A 168 -31.50 7.27 8.58
C PRO A 168 -31.07 5.94 7.95
N LEU A 169 -29.96 5.38 8.44
CA LEU A 169 -29.52 4.04 8.08
C LEU A 169 -30.23 3.02 8.98
N PRO A 170 -30.57 1.82 8.48
CA PRO A 170 -31.07 0.73 9.32
C PRO A 170 -30.10 0.40 10.46
N ASP A 171 -30.62 0.00 11.63
CA ASP A 171 -29.81 -0.35 12.81
C ASP A 171 -28.79 -1.49 12.51
N ASP A 172 -29.15 -2.40 11.60
CA ASP A 172 -28.33 -3.52 11.19
C ASP A 172 -27.43 -3.22 9.98
N ASN A 173 -27.33 -1.96 9.55
CA ASN A 173 -26.49 -1.57 8.43
C ASN A 173 -25.03 -1.98 8.67
N LEU A 174 -24.44 -2.63 7.65
CA LEU A 174 -23.10 -3.18 7.76
C LEU A 174 -22.07 -2.12 7.43
N ASN A 175 -21.06 -2.00 8.29
CA ASN A 175 -19.83 -1.30 7.96
C ASN A 175 -18.83 -2.27 7.32
N PHE A 176 -17.74 -1.74 6.75
CA PHE A 176 -16.71 -2.55 6.10
C PHE A 176 -16.13 -3.63 7.02
N ASN A 177 -15.97 -3.36 8.32
CA ASN A 177 -15.47 -4.34 9.28
C ASN A 177 -16.46 -5.51 9.49
N LYS A 178 -17.76 -5.22 9.68
CA LYS A 178 -18.81 -6.25 9.80
C LYS A 178 -18.89 -7.10 8.52
N ILE A 179 -18.72 -6.49 7.34
CA ILE A 179 -18.65 -7.21 6.06
C ILE A 179 -17.43 -8.13 6.04
N ALA A 180 -16.24 -7.62 6.38
CA ALA A 180 -15.01 -8.41 6.41
C ALA A 180 -15.09 -9.58 7.40
N LEU A 181 -15.63 -9.36 8.60
CA LEU A 181 -15.85 -10.42 9.60
C LEU A 181 -16.81 -11.51 9.09
N ARG A 182 -17.88 -11.13 8.37
CA ARG A 182 -18.80 -12.10 7.77
C ARG A 182 -18.10 -12.93 6.69
N LEU A 183 -17.36 -12.28 5.79
CA LEU A 183 -16.61 -12.95 4.72
C LEU A 183 -15.51 -13.87 5.26
N ALA A 184 -14.84 -13.48 6.34
CA ALA A 184 -13.74 -14.25 6.95
C ALA A 184 -14.17 -15.54 7.66
N LYS A 185 -15.48 -15.75 7.90
CA LYS A 185 -15.97 -16.97 8.58
C LYS A 185 -15.58 -18.25 7.85
N VAL A 186 -15.60 -18.23 6.52
CA VAL A 186 -15.30 -19.38 5.65
C VAL A 186 -13.83 -19.45 5.21
N LEU A 187 -12.97 -18.59 5.77
CA LEU A 187 -11.54 -18.54 5.48
C LEU A 187 -10.72 -19.21 6.61
N PRO A 188 -9.47 -19.66 6.35
CA PRO A 188 -8.90 -19.84 5.03
C PRO A 188 -9.60 -20.99 4.28
N ARG A 189 -9.68 -20.90 2.96
CA ARG A 189 -10.13 -21.99 2.09
C ARG A 189 -8.98 -22.94 1.85
N ASP A 190 -9.25 -24.24 1.77
CA ASP A 190 -8.21 -25.19 1.34
C ASP A 190 -7.78 -24.85 -0.10
N PRO A 191 -6.53 -24.41 -0.32
CA PRO A 191 -6.07 -24.03 -1.66
C PRO A 191 -5.91 -25.23 -2.60
N PHE A 192 -5.92 -26.47 -2.07
CA PHE A 192 -5.72 -27.69 -2.85
C PHE A 192 -6.78 -28.74 -2.53
N PRO A 193 -8.07 -28.48 -2.85
CA PRO A 193 -9.14 -29.42 -2.60
C PRO A 193 -8.92 -30.71 -3.40
N ASN A 194 -9.12 -31.87 -2.77
CA ASN A 194 -8.97 -33.20 -3.38
C ASN A 194 -7.54 -33.60 -3.79
N ARG A 195 -6.50 -32.97 -3.22
CA ARG A 195 -5.11 -33.35 -3.50
C ARG A 195 -4.81 -34.80 -3.09
N ARG A 196 -4.14 -35.54 -3.97
CA ARG A 196 -3.45 -36.80 -3.65
C ARG A 196 -1.95 -36.54 -3.59
N THR A 197 -1.47 -36.00 -2.46
CA THR A 197 -0.05 -35.67 -2.28
C THR A 197 0.44 -36.09 -0.90
N THR A 198 1.74 -36.32 -0.77
CA THR A 198 2.37 -36.60 0.52
C THR A 198 2.42 -35.33 1.37
N PRO A 199 2.65 -35.43 2.70
CA PRO A 199 2.87 -34.25 3.54
C PRO A 199 3.96 -33.30 3.02
N GLU A 200 5.05 -33.84 2.46
CA GLU A 200 6.14 -33.05 1.86
C GLU A 200 5.69 -32.35 0.57
N GLY A 201 4.92 -33.07 -0.27
CA GLY A 201 4.36 -32.51 -1.49
C GLY A 201 3.38 -31.37 -1.20
N PHE A 202 2.53 -31.53 -0.19
CA PHE A 202 1.65 -30.46 0.29
C PHE A 202 2.45 -29.25 0.79
N ARG A 203 3.46 -29.47 1.64
CA ARG A 203 4.32 -28.39 2.15
C ARG A 203 4.94 -27.59 1.02
N ARG A 204 5.46 -28.27 0.00
CA ARG A 204 6.03 -27.60 -1.19
C ARG A 204 4.99 -26.76 -1.95
N LEU A 205 3.80 -27.32 -2.19
CA LEU A 205 2.72 -26.60 -2.88
C LEU A 205 2.26 -25.37 -2.09
N ALA A 206 2.08 -25.53 -0.78
CA ALA A 206 1.70 -24.45 0.12
C ALA A 206 2.79 -23.37 0.22
N SER A 207 4.07 -23.74 0.31
CA SER A 207 5.17 -22.78 0.28
C SER A 207 5.25 -22.02 -1.05
N ASN A 208 5.00 -22.68 -2.19
CA ASN A 208 4.96 -22.00 -3.48
C ASN A 208 3.81 -20.99 -3.57
N LEU A 209 2.61 -21.40 -3.14
CA LEU A 209 1.46 -20.48 -3.09
C LEU A 209 1.70 -19.35 -2.10
N LEU A 210 2.34 -19.60 -0.96
CA LEU A 210 2.70 -18.56 0.01
C LEU A 210 3.67 -17.55 -0.63
N LYS A 211 4.72 -18.04 -1.31
CA LYS A 211 5.69 -17.21 -2.04
C LYS A 211 5.01 -16.33 -3.09
N GLU A 212 4.08 -16.90 -3.87
CA GLU A 212 3.28 -16.16 -4.85
C GLU A 212 2.39 -15.12 -4.16
N THR A 213 1.61 -15.53 -3.16
CA THR A 213 0.65 -14.66 -2.44
C THR A 213 1.33 -13.47 -1.77
N THR A 214 2.49 -13.70 -1.16
CA THR A 214 3.25 -12.64 -0.50
C THR A 214 4.22 -11.93 -1.45
N HIS A 215 4.28 -12.29 -2.74
CA HIS A 215 5.24 -11.73 -3.70
C HIS A 215 6.69 -11.79 -3.16
N PHE A 216 7.04 -12.92 -2.56
CA PHE A 216 8.31 -13.10 -1.89
C PHE A 216 9.45 -13.14 -2.91
N THR A 217 10.46 -12.32 -2.69
CA THR A 217 11.64 -12.15 -3.56
C THR A 217 12.88 -12.80 -2.95
N ASP A 218 13.61 -13.58 -3.74
CA ASP A 218 14.91 -14.13 -3.35
C ASP A 218 16.01 -13.07 -3.58
N TYR A 219 16.27 -12.21 -2.60
CA TYR A 219 17.22 -11.12 -2.75
C TYR A 219 18.68 -11.59 -2.77
N LYS A 220 19.44 -11.10 -3.75
CA LYS A 220 20.90 -11.03 -3.62
C LYS A 220 21.25 -9.99 -2.56
N THR A 221 22.06 -10.41 -1.59
CA THR A 221 22.34 -9.61 -0.40
C THR A 221 23.81 -9.22 -0.32
N LYS A 222 24.06 -7.95 -0.04
CA LYS A 222 25.38 -7.41 0.34
C LYS A 222 25.26 -6.76 1.71
N ALA A 223 26.28 -6.88 2.55
CA ALA A 223 26.31 -6.29 3.88
C ALA A 223 27.56 -5.44 4.07
N ASP A 224 27.43 -4.13 3.86
CA ASP A 224 28.52 -3.17 4.02
C ASP A 224 28.74 -2.85 5.51
N ILE A 225 30.00 -2.61 5.89
CA ILE A 225 30.38 -2.20 7.24
C ILE A 225 30.36 -0.67 7.28
N ILE A 226 29.52 -0.11 8.16
CA ILE A 226 29.39 1.33 8.35
C ILE A 226 30.28 1.80 9.51
N ALA A 227 30.30 1.03 10.59
CA ALA A 227 31.17 1.27 11.74
C ALA A 227 31.48 -0.04 12.45
N GLU A 228 32.62 -0.08 13.14
CA GLU A 228 33.01 -1.18 14.02
C GLU A 228 33.42 -0.64 15.37
N GLU A 229 32.95 -1.31 16.41
CA GLU A 229 33.23 -0.99 17.80
C GLU A 229 33.50 -2.28 18.58
N LYS A 230 33.98 -2.14 19.82
CA LYS A 230 34.23 -3.25 20.72
C LYS A 230 33.58 -2.96 22.06
N LEU A 231 32.77 -3.90 22.53
CA LEU A 231 32.16 -3.89 23.86
C LEU A 231 32.66 -5.14 24.59
N ASP A 232 33.58 -4.97 25.53
CA ASP A 232 34.30 -6.06 26.20
C ASP A 232 34.93 -7.05 25.19
N GLU A 233 34.55 -8.33 25.22
CA GLU A 233 35.01 -9.34 24.27
C GLU A 233 34.12 -9.48 23.02
N VAL A 234 33.10 -8.63 22.88
CA VAL A 234 32.14 -8.66 21.78
C VAL A 234 32.51 -7.60 20.75
N LYS A 235 32.73 -8.04 19.51
CA LYS A 235 32.86 -7.12 18.36
C LYS A 235 31.47 -6.66 17.92
N VAL A 236 31.25 -5.35 17.88
CA VAL A 236 30.00 -4.74 17.41
C VAL A 236 30.23 -4.16 16.02
N ILE A 237 29.37 -4.53 15.06
CA ILE A 237 29.50 -4.09 13.67
C ILE A 237 28.17 -3.51 13.21
N HIS A 238 28.16 -2.22 12.92
CA HIS A 238 27.02 -1.55 12.29
C HIS A 238 27.08 -1.79 10.78
N ARG A 239 25.98 -2.31 10.24
CA ARG A 239 25.89 -2.75 8.85
C ARG A 239 24.77 -2.06 8.12
N LEU A 240 24.97 -1.86 6.83
CA LEU A 240 23.90 -1.57 5.88
C LEU A 240 23.77 -2.78 4.96
N PHE A 241 22.63 -3.46 5.05
CA PHE A 241 22.26 -4.51 4.12
C PHE A 241 21.66 -3.87 2.87
N SER A 242 22.08 -4.33 1.70
CA SER A 242 21.45 -4.04 0.41
C SER A 242 20.80 -5.30 -0.13
N PHE A 243 19.53 -5.19 -0.50
CA PHE A 243 18.74 -6.29 -1.06
C PHE A 243 18.34 -5.92 -2.48
N GLY A 244 18.94 -6.59 -3.46
CA GLY A 244 18.82 -6.19 -4.86
C GLY A 244 19.36 -4.77 -5.09
N LYS A 245 18.67 -4.00 -5.92
CA LYS A 245 18.95 -2.57 -6.19
C LYS A 245 17.97 -1.64 -5.49
N GLU A 246 16.89 -2.20 -4.97
CA GLU A 246 15.69 -1.49 -4.58
C GLU A 246 15.69 -1.12 -3.10
N TRP A 247 16.25 -2.00 -2.26
CA TRP A 247 16.10 -1.90 -0.81
C TRP A 247 17.42 -1.89 -0.06
N SER A 248 17.40 -1.19 1.08
CA SER A 248 18.43 -1.32 2.10
C SER A 248 17.81 -1.38 3.49
N SER A 249 18.52 -2.00 4.43
CA SER A 249 18.11 -2.04 5.85
C SER A 249 19.31 -1.95 6.78
N PRO A 250 19.25 -1.14 7.84
CA PRO A 250 20.29 -1.07 8.83
C PRO A 250 20.24 -2.29 9.76
N ALA A 251 21.40 -2.75 10.16
CA ALA A 251 21.55 -3.83 11.13
C ALA A 251 22.72 -3.58 12.06
N THR A 252 22.71 -4.23 13.22
CA THR A 252 23.87 -4.29 14.12
C THR A 252 24.17 -5.73 14.47
N GLU A 253 25.41 -6.11 14.26
CA GLU A 253 25.93 -7.44 14.49
C GLU A 253 26.82 -7.45 15.74
N PHE A 254 26.57 -8.38 16.65
CA PHE A 254 27.34 -8.62 17.87
C PHE A 254 28.01 -9.99 17.74
N VAL A 255 29.33 -9.99 17.68
CA VAL A 255 30.14 -11.19 17.45
C VAL A 255 30.96 -11.49 18.71
N PRO A 256 30.57 -12.49 19.53
CA PRO A 256 31.40 -12.94 20.64
C PRO A 256 32.65 -13.69 20.11
N ALA A 257 33.67 -13.86 20.95
CA ALA A 257 34.93 -14.49 20.55
C ALA A 257 34.79 -15.91 19.99
N LYS A 258 33.85 -16.71 20.53
CA LYS A 258 33.59 -18.11 20.13
C LYS A 258 32.08 -18.39 20.07
N PRO A 259 31.38 -17.98 19.01
CA PRO A 259 29.94 -18.15 18.91
C PRO A 259 29.54 -19.63 18.78
N LYS A 260 28.55 -20.07 19.55
CA LYS A 260 27.99 -21.44 19.50
C LYS A 260 26.81 -21.59 18.53
N GLY A 261 26.34 -20.48 17.96
CA GLY A 261 25.20 -20.39 17.06
C GLY A 261 24.92 -18.93 16.69
N SER A 262 23.89 -18.70 15.89
CA SER A 262 23.51 -17.37 15.41
C SER A 262 22.03 -17.10 15.63
N VAL A 263 21.72 -15.88 16.10
CA VAL A 263 20.35 -15.38 16.26
C VAL A 263 20.14 -14.15 15.39
N LEU A 264 19.05 -14.13 14.63
CA LEU A 264 18.52 -12.95 13.96
C LEU A 264 17.36 -12.37 14.79
N LEU A 265 17.51 -11.12 15.22
CA LEU A 265 16.52 -10.39 16.02
C LEU A 265 15.76 -9.38 15.16
N VAL A 266 14.43 -9.39 15.29
CA VAL A 266 13.51 -8.43 14.69
C VAL A 266 12.42 -8.03 15.71
N GLY A 267 11.89 -6.82 15.62
CA GLY A 267 10.85 -6.38 16.56
C GLY A 267 10.04 -5.20 16.06
N ASP A 268 8.78 -5.12 16.49
CA ASP A 268 7.83 -4.09 16.04
C ASP A 268 8.28 -2.67 16.38
N ALA A 269 8.98 -2.54 17.52
CA ALA A 269 9.52 -1.28 18.01
C ALA A 269 10.92 -0.93 17.44
N GLY A 270 11.47 -1.80 16.59
CA GLY A 270 12.79 -1.66 15.99
C GLY A 270 13.94 -2.18 16.86
N ARG A 271 15.11 -2.41 16.22
CA ARG A 271 16.30 -3.01 16.82
C ARG A 271 16.83 -2.27 18.04
N THR A 272 16.65 -0.95 18.10
CA THR A 272 17.08 -0.11 19.24
C THR A 272 16.33 -0.44 20.54
N LYS A 273 15.20 -1.16 20.44
CA LYS A 273 14.42 -1.62 21.60
C LYS A 273 14.70 -3.07 21.99
N LEU A 274 15.64 -3.74 21.34
CA LEU A 274 15.97 -5.16 21.56
C LEU A 274 17.24 -5.37 22.40
N ALA A 275 17.76 -4.35 23.09
CA ALA A 275 19.03 -4.44 23.84
C ALA A 275 19.05 -5.61 24.85
N LYS A 276 17.98 -5.78 25.64
CA LYS A 276 17.87 -6.91 26.60
C LYS A 276 17.91 -8.28 25.93
N GLU A 277 17.38 -8.37 24.72
CA GLU A 277 17.30 -9.62 23.97
C GLU A 277 18.62 -9.92 23.25
N VAL A 278 19.36 -8.87 22.87
CA VAL A 278 20.76 -8.98 22.46
C VAL A 278 21.60 -9.51 23.62
N GLU A 279 21.49 -8.92 24.81
CA GLU A 279 22.22 -9.36 26.01
C GLU A 279 21.92 -10.82 26.36
N ARG A 280 20.63 -11.22 26.33
CA ARG A 280 20.21 -12.61 26.57
C ARG A 280 20.84 -13.57 25.56
N ALA A 281 20.76 -13.28 24.27
CA ALA A 281 21.32 -14.13 23.23
C ALA A 281 22.86 -14.20 23.30
N LEU A 282 23.53 -13.10 23.66
CA LEU A 282 24.98 -13.09 23.91
C LEU A 282 25.36 -13.93 25.12
N ALA A 283 24.58 -13.89 26.21
CA ALA A 283 24.78 -14.73 27.39
C ALA A 283 24.63 -16.24 27.08
N GLU A 284 23.80 -16.59 26.10
CA GLU A 284 23.70 -17.95 25.55
C GLU A 284 24.90 -18.32 24.65
N GLY A 285 25.84 -17.40 24.43
CA GLY A 285 27.03 -17.58 23.59
C GLY A 285 26.75 -17.49 22.10
N LYS A 286 25.64 -16.86 21.69
CA LYS A 286 25.24 -16.75 20.28
C LYS A 286 25.78 -15.47 19.65
N ARG A 287 26.12 -15.53 18.37
CA ARG A 287 26.29 -14.35 17.51
C ARG A 287 24.91 -13.74 17.29
N VAL A 288 24.77 -12.43 17.44
CA VAL A 288 23.48 -11.75 17.31
C VAL A 288 23.51 -10.80 16.14
N LEU A 289 22.49 -10.81 15.30
CA LEU A 289 22.27 -9.79 14.27
C LEU A 289 20.87 -9.22 14.48
N ALA A 290 20.76 -7.94 14.80
CA ALA A 290 19.48 -7.24 14.90
C ALA A 290 19.29 -6.33 13.68
N ILE A 291 18.17 -6.49 12.96
CA ILE A 291 17.88 -5.76 11.72
C ILE A 291 16.55 -5.00 11.84
N ASP A 292 16.45 -3.87 11.15
CA ASP A 292 15.22 -3.12 10.93
C ASP A 292 14.77 -3.28 9.46
N PRO A 293 13.94 -4.29 9.12
CA PRO A 293 13.40 -4.46 7.77
C PRO A 293 12.55 -3.25 7.34
N PHE A 294 12.18 -3.22 6.06
CA PHE A 294 11.31 -2.21 5.47
C PHE A 294 10.14 -1.90 6.42
N TYR A 295 9.93 -0.61 6.72
CA TYR A 295 8.84 -0.11 7.53
C TYR A 295 8.95 -0.34 9.06
N PHE A 296 10.12 -0.73 9.56
CA PHE A 296 10.41 -0.91 10.99
C PHE A 296 11.65 -0.16 11.46
N GLY A 297 11.69 0.19 12.75
CA GLY A 297 12.81 0.90 13.39
C GLY A 297 13.37 2.07 12.58
N GLU A 298 14.66 2.02 12.25
CA GLU A 298 15.35 3.04 11.45
C GLU A 298 14.94 3.05 9.96
N SER A 299 14.34 1.97 9.45
CA SER A 299 13.76 1.89 8.11
C SER A 299 12.33 2.46 8.05
N LYS A 300 11.82 3.07 9.12
CA LYS A 300 10.54 3.78 9.10
C LYS A 300 10.62 5.03 8.23
N ILE A 301 9.53 5.27 7.51
CA ILE A 301 9.36 6.49 6.74
C ILE A 301 8.91 7.59 7.70
N ARG A 302 9.54 8.77 7.62
CA ARG A 302 9.36 9.85 8.61
C ARG A 302 7.96 10.45 8.65
N THR A 303 7.30 10.54 7.50
CA THR A 303 5.97 11.14 7.37
C THR A 303 5.12 10.31 6.42
N HIS A 304 3.81 10.23 6.67
CA HIS A 304 2.86 9.52 5.81
C HIS A 304 3.23 8.05 5.57
N ASP A 305 3.84 7.43 6.56
CA ASP A 305 4.55 6.16 6.44
C ASP A 305 3.64 5.04 5.92
N PHE A 306 2.42 4.93 6.43
CA PHE A 306 1.47 3.91 6.00
C PHE A 306 0.99 4.12 4.57
N LEU A 307 0.91 5.37 4.08
CA LEU A 307 0.49 5.66 2.70
C LEU A 307 1.52 5.13 1.69
N PHE A 308 2.81 5.15 2.04
CA PHE A 308 3.84 4.51 1.22
C PHE A 308 3.70 2.99 1.21
N ALA A 309 3.36 2.36 2.34
CA ALA A 309 3.14 0.92 2.38
C ALA A 309 1.94 0.50 1.51
N ILE A 310 0.86 1.29 1.51
CA ILE A 310 -0.28 1.05 0.61
C ILE A 310 0.11 1.32 -0.86
N LEU A 311 0.90 2.36 -1.14
CA LEU A 311 1.40 2.64 -2.49
C LEU A 311 2.28 1.50 -3.03
N VAL A 312 3.13 0.91 -2.18
CA VAL A 312 3.90 -0.31 -2.51
C VAL A 312 2.96 -1.44 -2.90
N ALA A 313 1.85 -1.63 -2.18
CA ALA A 313 0.86 -2.64 -2.53
C ALA A 313 0.12 -2.33 -3.85
N ALA A 314 -0.15 -1.05 -4.12
CA ALA A 314 -0.79 -0.63 -5.37
C ALA A 314 0.08 -0.88 -6.61
N VAL A 315 1.41 -0.77 -6.50
CA VAL A 315 2.35 -1.10 -7.60
C VAL A 315 2.62 -2.58 -7.76
N GLY A 316 1.91 -3.44 -7.03
CA GLY A 316 1.97 -4.88 -7.19
C GLY A 316 2.94 -5.57 -6.25
N GLU A 317 3.55 -4.88 -5.30
CA GLU A 317 4.39 -5.51 -4.28
C GLU A 317 3.56 -5.86 -3.05
N ARG A 318 4.18 -6.50 -2.06
CA ARG A 318 3.56 -6.75 -0.75
C ARG A 318 4.50 -6.27 0.34
N PRO A 319 4.13 -5.27 1.16
CA PRO A 319 4.95 -4.84 2.30
C PRO A 319 5.40 -6.01 3.19
N LEU A 320 4.48 -6.94 3.48
CA LEU A 320 4.77 -8.16 4.25
C LEU A 320 5.76 -9.08 3.56
N GLY A 321 5.62 -9.21 2.23
CA GLY A 321 6.54 -9.96 1.37
C GLY A 321 7.96 -9.43 1.42
N ILE A 322 8.11 -8.12 1.21
CA ILE A 322 9.40 -7.41 1.26
C ILE A 322 10.08 -7.66 2.62
N GLN A 323 9.34 -7.52 3.72
CA GLN A 323 9.86 -7.74 5.07
C GLN A 323 10.30 -9.19 5.27
N ALA A 324 9.46 -10.18 4.89
CA ALA A 324 9.80 -11.58 5.01
C ALA A 324 11.02 -11.95 4.14
N SER A 325 11.10 -11.42 2.92
CA SER A 325 12.22 -11.61 2.00
C SER A 325 13.53 -11.02 2.53
N GLN A 326 13.49 -9.83 3.13
CA GLN A 326 14.67 -9.22 3.76
C GLN A 326 15.17 -10.07 4.93
N VAL A 327 14.26 -10.51 5.82
CA VAL A 327 14.61 -11.38 6.95
C VAL A 327 15.21 -12.71 6.49
N ALA A 328 14.59 -13.35 5.49
CA ALA A 328 15.10 -14.60 4.91
C ALA A 328 16.49 -14.42 4.30
N ALA A 329 16.68 -13.37 3.49
CA ALA A 329 17.95 -13.12 2.83
C ALA A 329 19.07 -12.75 3.83
N THR A 330 18.73 -12.01 4.90
CA THR A 330 19.65 -11.74 6.01
C THR A 330 20.00 -13.02 6.78
N ALA A 331 19.05 -13.92 7.01
CA ALA A 331 19.32 -15.22 7.64
C ALA A 331 20.25 -16.09 6.77
N SER A 332 20.02 -16.12 5.45
CA SER A 332 20.90 -16.80 4.49
C SER A 332 22.33 -16.26 4.52
N TRP A 333 22.50 -14.95 4.48
CA TRP A 333 23.81 -14.31 4.62
C TRP A 333 24.49 -14.66 5.95
N LEU A 334 23.72 -14.65 7.05
CA LEU A 334 24.26 -14.94 8.39
C LEU A 334 24.68 -16.41 8.50
N ARG A 335 23.91 -17.34 7.92
CA ARG A 335 24.28 -18.75 7.82
C ARG A 335 25.55 -18.94 7.01
N GLU A 336 25.67 -18.34 5.83
CA GLU A 336 26.88 -18.46 4.99
C GLU A 336 28.12 -17.98 5.73
N LYS A 337 27.98 -16.94 6.56
CA LYS A 337 29.07 -16.37 7.35
C LYS A 337 29.41 -17.14 8.62
N ALA A 338 28.42 -17.76 9.27
CA ALA A 338 28.57 -18.36 10.59
C ALA A 338 28.58 -19.90 10.59
N GLY A 339 28.04 -20.54 9.55
CA GLY A 339 27.96 -22.00 9.37
C GLY A 339 26.59 -22.60 9.72
N PRO A 340 26.21 -22.70 11.02
CA PRO A 340 24.94 -23.29 11.43
C PRO A 340 23.70 -22.54 10.94
N ALA A 341 22.56 -23.24 10.96
CA ALA A 341 21.26 -22.61 10.74
C ALA A 341 20.98 -21.53 11.79
N VAL A 342 20.30 -20.47 11.36
CA VAL A 342 19.98 -19.29 12.16
C VAL A 342 18.68 -19.52 12.92
N GLU A 343 18.67 -19.14 14.19
CA GLU A 343 17.46 -18.99 14.98
C GLU A 343 16.92 -17.57 14.79
N ILE A 344 15.63 -17.41 14.52
CA ILE A 344 14.99 -16.09 14.53
C ILE A 344 14.29 -15.89 15.87
N ARG A 345 14.47 -14.73 16.51
CA ARG A 345 13.59 -14.28 17.59
C ARG A 345 12.89 -12.99 17.19
N SER A 346 11.56 -13.00 17.28
CA SER A 346 10.71 -11.86 16.88
C SER A 346 9.88 -11.35 18.04
N TYR A 347 9.71 -10.03 18.12
CA TYR A 347 9.04 -9.36 19.24
C TYR A 347 7.93 -8.43 18.75
N GLY A 348 6.69 -8.92 18.82
CA GLY A 348 5.48 -8.20 18.46
C GLY A 348 4.70 -8.87 17.33
N PRO A 349 3.38 -8.61 17.24
CA PRO A 349 2.50 -9.30 16.31
C PRO A 349 2.87 -9.06 14.83
N ARG A 350 3.47 -7.92 14.49
CA ARG A 350 3.82 -7.58 13.12
C ARG A 350 5.07 -8.33 12.66
N SER A 351 6.13 -8.25 13.46
CA SER A 351 7.40 -8.90 13.20
C SER A 351 7.36 -10.40 13.29
N SER A 352 6.53 -10.95 14.18
CA SER A 352 6.29 -12.38 14.23
C SER A 352 5.65 -12.93 12.96
N LEU A 353 4.80 -12.16 12.27
CA LEU A 353 4.18 -12.65 11.03
C LEU A 353 5.21 -12.77 9.89
N PHE A 354 5.98 -11.71 9.60
CA PHE A 354 6.98 -11.80 8.53
C PHE A 354 8.13 -12.75 8.88
N ALA A 355 8.48 -12.90 10.17
CA ALA A 355 9.47 -13.87 10.62
C ALA A 355 8.99 -15.32 10.42
N LEU A 356 7.70 -15.58 10.67
CA LEU A 356 7.08 -16.87 10.39
C LEU A 356 7.09 -17.19 8.90
N ILE A 357 6.72 -16.24 8.04
CA ILE A 357 6.74 -16.42 6.58
C ILE A 357 8.18 -16.68 6.10
N ALA A 358 9.16 -15.90 6.58
CA ALA A 358 10.57 -16.14 6.27
C ALA A 358 11.02 -17.55 6.67
N THR A 359 10.64 -18.01 7.86
CA THR A 359 10.97 -19.35 8.37
C THR A 359 10.38 -20.46 7.50
N VAL A 360 9.13 -20.29 7.03
CA VAL A 360 8.47 -21.26 6.14
C VAL A 360 9.16 -21.33 4.77
N LEU A 361 9.58 -20.18 4.22
CA LEU A 361 10.10 -20.08 2.86
C LEU A 361 11.61 -20.29 2.74
N GLU A 362 12.39 -20.07 3.81
CA GLU A 362 13.86 -20.17 3.80
C GLU A 362 14.39 -21.19 4.83
N LYS A 363 13.93 -22.43 4.70
CA LYS A 363 14.27 -23.55 5.58
C LYS A 363 15.73 -24.01 5.52
N LYS A 364 16.48 -23.59 4.49
CA LYS A 364 17.90 -23.94 4.41
C LYS A 364 18.72 -23.07 5.35
N ALA A 365 18.36 -21.79 5.49
CA ALA A 365 19.05 -20.88 6.38
C ALA A 365 18.49 -20.84 7.80
N ILE A 366 17.16 -20.96 7.95
CA ILE A 366 16.48 -20.77 9.23
C ILE A 366 16.18 -22.12 9.85
N GLY A 367 16.69 -22.35 11.06
CA GLY A 367 16.51 -23.60 11.80
C GLY A 367 15.32 -23.58 12.74
N SER A 368 14.98 -22.41 13.29
CA SER A 368 13.90 -22.25 14.27
C SER A 368 13.41 -20.79 14.36
N LEU A 369 12.21 -20.62 14.90
CA LEU A 369 11.60 -19.33 15.21
C LEU A 369 11.06 -19.33 16.64
N GLU A 370 11.50 -18.36 17.44
CA GLU A 370 10.88 -17.97 18.71
C GLU A 370 10.08 -16.67 18.47
N ALA A 371 8.75 -16.77 18.50
CA ALA A 371 7.87 -15.64 18.21
C ALA A 371 7.12 -15.19 19.47
N HIS A 372 7.41 -13.96 19.92
CA HIS A 372 6.78 -13.32 21.08
C HIS A 372 5.63 -12.41 20.62
N ASP A 373 4.48 -12.50 21.29
CA ASP A 373 3.27 -11.74 20.97
C ASP A 373 2.72 -11.98 19.55
N SER A 374 2.96 -13.18 19.02
CA SER A 374 2.45 -13.61 17.72
C SER A 374 0.92 -13.74 17.73
N LEU A 375 0.27 -13.29 16.65
CA LEU A 375 -1.15 -13.54 16.39
C LEU A 375 -1.46 -15.04 16.47
N LYS A 376 -2.61 -15.42 17.00
CA LYS A 376 -3.09 -16.82 16.96
C LYS A 376 -3.86 -17.11 15.68
N SER A 377 -4.45 -16.06 15.09
CA SER A 377 -5.08 -16.08 13.77
C SER A 377 -4.95 -14.72 13.09
N LEU A 378 -4.80 -14.71 11.77
CA LEU A 378 -4.90 -13.51 10.93
C LEU A 378 -6.29 -12.86 11.03
N LYS A 379 -7.32 -13.62 11.44
CA LYS A 379 -8.65 -13.06 11.70
C LYS A 379 -8.66 -12.07 12.87
N GLU A 380 -7.68 -12.12 13.76
CA GLU A 380 -7.55 -11.13 14.85
C GLU A 380 -7.37 -9.70 14.32
N ILE A 381 -6.76 -9.53 13.13
CA ILE A 381 -6.65 -8.23 12.46
C ILE A 381 -8.06 -7.63 12.25
N LEU A 382 -9.01 -8.47 11.82
CA LEU A 382 -10.39 -8.06 11.57
C LEU A 382 -11.17 -7.88 12.88
N SER A 383 -11.04 -8.83 13.82
CA SER A 383 -11.74 -8.79 15.10
C SER A 383 -11.31 -7.60 15.98
N ASN A 384 -10.04 -7.20 15.88
CA ASN A 384 -9.52 -6.02 16.57
C ASN A 384 -9.74 -4.71 15.78
N ASN A 385 -10.39 -4.80 14.60
CA ASN A 385 -10.62 -3.68 13.70
C ASN A 385 -9.36 -2.87 13.37
N TRP A 386 -8.26 -3.57 13.10
CA TRP A 386 -6.99 -2.98 12.73
C TRP A 386 -7.01 -2.54 11.26
N GLY A 387 -6.72 -1.25 11.05
CA GLY A 387 -6.73 -0.62 9.72
C GLY A 387 -5.34 -0.43 9.12
N ALA A 388 -5.32 -0.19 7.80
CA ALA A 388 -4.09 0.05 7.04
C ALA A 388 -3.35 1.31 7.48
N ASN A 389 -4.03 2.23 8.16
CA ASN A 389 -3.42 3.42 8.77
C ASN A 389 -2.47 3.11 9.94
N LYS A 390 -2.50 1.88 10.47
CA LYS A 390 -1.62 1.44 11.57
C LYS A 390 -0.81 0.20 11.21
N PHE A 391 -1.41 -0.73 10.48
CA PHE A 391 -0.83 -2.04 10.20
C PHE A 391 -0.98 -2.41 8.71
N PRO A 392 -0.48 -1.57 7.78
CA PRO A 392 -0.69 -1.77 6.34
C PRO A 392 -0.13 -3.11 5.85
N GLU A 393 1.00 -3.58 6.40
CA GLU A 393 1.60 -4.84 6.00
C GLU A 393 0.80 -6.07 6.45
N LEU A 394 0.03 -5.97 7.54
CA LEU A 394 -0.81 -7.07 8.01
C LEU A 394 -2.02 -7.31 7.09
N LEU A 395 -2.44 -6.30 6.33
CA LEU A 395 -3.52 -6.38 5.35
C LEU A 395 -3.01 -6.86 3.98
N CYS A 396 -2.23 -7.94 3.97
CA CYS A 396 -1.69 -8.55 2.77
C CYS A 396 -2.79 -9.23 1.94
N PHE A 397 -3.10 -8.67 0.77
CA PHE A 397 -4.14 -9.19 -0.14
C PHE A 397 -3.89 -10.65 -0.51
N GLY A 398 -4.94 -11.47 -0.49
CA GLY A 398 -4.88 -12.91 -0.78
C GLY A 398 -4.37 -13.80 0.36
N LEU A 399 -3.69 -13.26 1.39
CA LEU A 399 -3.07 -14.10 2.42
C LEU A 399 -4.09 -14.90 3.25
N LEU A 400 -5.07 -14.22 3.86
CA LEU A 400 -6.10 -14.87 4.68
C LEU A 400 -7.02 -15.78 3.85
N GLU A 401 -7.06 -15.61 2.53
CA GLU A 401 -7.86 -16.48 1.67
C GLU A 401 -7.38 -17.93 1.73
N HIS A 402 -6.06 -18.14 1.81
CA HIS A 402 -5.44 -19.47 1.74
C HIS A 402 -4.67 -19.86 3.00
N PHE A 403 -4.24 -18.89 3.81
CA PHE A 403 -3.40 -19.11 4.97
C PHE A 403 -3.98 -18.49 6.23
N ASP A 404 -3.76 -19.17 7.35
CA ASP A 404 -3.90 -18.61 8.69
C ASP A 404 -2.69 -19.08 9.52
N ILE A 405 -2.47 -18.48 10.68
CA ILE A 405 -1.31 -18.74 11.53
C ILE A 405 -1.13 -20.25 11.85
N PRO A 406 -2.18 -21.03 12.19
CA PRO A 406 -2.01 -22.46 12.45
C PRO A 406 -1.47 -23.24 11.24
N LEU A 407 -1.92 -22.92 10.03
CA LEU A 407 -1.41 -23.55 8.81
C LEU A 407 0.06 -23.15 8.60
N LEU A 408 0.39 -21.85 8.67
CA LEU A 408 1.77 -21.37 8.51
C LEU A 408 2.75 -22.04 9.49
N LYS A 409 2.35 -22.22 10.76
CA LYS A 409 3.17 -22.92 11.77
C LYS A 409 3.40 -24.40 11.47
N SER A 410 2.50 -25.02 10.71
CA SER A 410 2.59 -26.44 10.34
C SER A 410 3.44 -26.70 9.09
N LEU A 411 3.72 -25.67 8.29
CA LEU A 411 4.47 -25.79 7.05
C LEU A 411 5.95 -25.95 7.31
#